data_AF-A0A935VZT0-F1
#
_entry.id   AF-A0A935VZT0-F1
#
_cell.length_a   1.000
_cell.length_b   1.000
_cell.length_c   1.000
_cell.angle_alpha   90.00
_cell.angle_beta   90.00
_cell.angle_gamma   90.00
#
_symmetry.space_group_name_H-M   'P 1'
#
loop_
_entity.id
_entity.type
_entity.pdbx_description
1 polymer ?
#
loop_
_entity_poly.entity_id
_entity_poly.type
_entity_poly.pdbx_seq_one_letter_code
_entity_poly.pdbx_strand_id
1 'polypeptide(L)'
;MRSRPTAPIASLVALPGRSLALGLHVGLGRVLGLGRTLRLSLVLALGLGLGLGLVSCRAESPIDPLQREPALLFEGPALLRFLERASTLADTPAGRATAKLRSRLEGCREVAFSLPKPATPPSAPVPALEALACREASGLTPALAAHLERARGAHAGVLQWPIGERGRLELRFDVDAAGGLALVGRLEADEAMGALAFLLPAAEPPAPARIDAARTLVHLHLRSASGTGLAALVPKDGQADRLFALKGRLLEGALLEGTLELAFVEPVPDGQVPLAVLAVHHRGAAPIEAALAEALGQLESTWSIVPAPRRFGGANGLALDGGCYADLPLLPELAPCWVVTPDALLVGYRAEAIEAVLAESAKPSEASGLVVDLERVRSLDRRLVAAQTEVAGAGPWPARVADLYSRLELRGATAEDGAIELSGRLEARP
;
A
#
# COMPACT_ATOMS: atom_id res chain seq x y z
N MET A 1 57.41 -8.02 32.62
CA MET A 1 57.98 -6.90 31.83
C MET A 1 57.04 -6.58 30.67
N ARG A 2 56.98 -5.31 30.25
CA ARG A 2 56.69 -4.73 28.91
C ARG A 2 55.88 -5.56 27.86
N SER A 3 54.95 -5.00 27.07
CA SER A 3 54.26 -3.70 27.07
C SER A 3 53.15 -3.70 26.00
N ARG A 4 52.06 -2.97 26.28
CA ARG A 4 50.98 -2.51 25.36
C ARG A 4 51.52 -1.71 24.14
N PRO A 5 50.67 -1.12 23.27
CA PRO A 5 49.60 -1.67 22.40
C PRO A 5 49.66 -1.04 20.98
N THR A 6 48.60 -1.18 20.17
CA THR A 6 48.22 -0.16 19.16
C THR A 6 46.72 0.11 19.18
N ALA A 7 46.33 1.34 18.86
CA ALA A 7 45.04 1.95 19.19
C ALA A 7 44.16 2.19 17.93
N PRO A 8 42.85 2.46 18.06
CA PRO A 8 41.96 2.67 16.92
C PRO A 8 42.13 4.05 16.27
N ILE A 9 41.76 4.14 14.99
CA ILE A 9 41.75 5.39 14.23
C ILE A 9 40.46 6.17 14.54
N ALA A 10 40.61 7.41 14.97
CA ALA A 10 39.53 8.37 15.13
C ALA A 10 39.80 9.62 14.26
N SER A 11 38.78 10.06 13.53
CA SER A 11 38.73 11.22 12.65
C SER A 11 37.31 11.80 12.70
N LEU A 12 37.04 13.09 12.61
CA LEU A 12 37.90 14.27 12.60
C LEU A 12 37.09 15.49 13.12
N VAL A 13 37.77 16.44 13.77
CA VAL A 13 37.52 17.90 13.82
C VAL A 13 36.09 18.45 13.63
N ALA A 14 35.63 19.21 14.63
CA ALA A 14 34.61 20.25 14.47
C ALA A 14 35.26 21.64 14.28
N LEU A 15 34.62 22.55 13.54
CA LEU A 15 34.61 24.01 13.76
C LEU A 15 33.53 24.69 12.87
N PRO A 16 32.86 25.77 13.30
CA PRO A 16 31.74 26.40 12.57
C PRO A 16 32.12 27.69 11.83
N GLY A 17 31.31 28.11 10.84
CA GLY A 17 31.45 29.39 10.15
C GLY A 17 30.11 30.01 9.73
N ARG A 18 29.86 31.26 10.14
CA ARG A 18 28.70 32.09 9.75
C ARG A 18 29.07 33.07 8.63
N SER A 19 28.15 33.32 7.70
CA SER A 19 27.74 34.65 7.15
C SER A 19 26.71 34.40 6.02
N LEU A 20 25.48 34.91 6.04
CA LEU A 20 24.97 36.30 5.98
C LEU A 20 25.22 37.07 4.65
N ALA A 21 24.08 37.30 3.97
CA ALA A 21 23.60 38.62 3.52
C ALA A 21 23.99 39.24 2.14
N LEU A 22 22.92 39.53 1.39
CA LEU A 22 22.63 40.71 0.53
C LEU A 22 23.39 40.97 -0.79
N GLY A 23 22.63 41.53 -1.76
CA GLY A 23 23.14 42.37 -2.87
C GLY A 23 22.64 41.95 -4.26
N LEU A 24 21.45 42.35 -4.73
CA LEU A 24 21.05 43.60 -5.43
C LEU A 24 21.49 43.79 -6.91
N HIS A 25 20.57 44.42 -7.66
CA HIS A 25 20.64 45.02 -9.01
C HIS A 25 20.25 44.16 -10.24
N VAL A 26 19.61 44.65 -11.31
CA VAL A 26 18.73 45.79 -11.71
C VAL A 26 18.83 45.86 -13.26
N GLY A 27 17.75 46.21 -13.97
CA GLY A 27 17.76 46.45 -15.44
C GLY A 27 16.63 45.69 -16.15
N LEU A 28 15.42 46.21 -16.38
CA LEU A 28 14.98 47.51 -16.93
C LEU A 28 15.23 47.62 -18.46
N GLY A 29 14.18 47.32 -19.25
CA GLY A 29 14.19 47.34 -20.72
C GLY A 29 12.83 47.78 -21.31
N ARG A 30 12.85 48.84 -22.13
CA ARG A 30 11.72 49.65 -22.62
C ARG A 30 12.10 50.12 -24.05
N VAL A 31 11.26 50.46 -25.03
CA VAL A 31 9.86 50.95 -25.11
C VAL A 31 9.25 50.45 -26.47
N LEU A 32 8.00 50.81 -26.80
CA LEU A 32 7.36 50.84 -28.15
C LEU A 32 6.72 49.53 -28.68
N GLY A 33 5.47 49.47 -29.17
CA GLY A 33 4.34 50.41 -29.10
C GLY A 33 3.64 50.71 -30.43
N LEU A 34 2.42 50.21 -30.66
CA LEU A 34 1.47 50.65 -31.70
C LEU A 34 0.06 50.06 -31.46
N GLY A 35 -1.01 50.69 -31.97
CA GLY A 35 -2.37 50.10 -32.02
C GLY A 35 -3.45 50.65 -31.06
N ARG A 36 -3.87 51.91 -31.22
CA ARG A 36 -5.13 52.43 -30.62
C ARG A 36 -6.32 52.13 -31.54
N THR A 37 -7.11 51.09 -31.26
CA THR A 37 -8.56 50.97 -31.63
C THR A 37 -9.27 49.72 -31.05
N LEU A 38 -8.71 49.06 -30.02
CA LEU A 38 -9.25 47.78 -29.51
C LEU A 38 -9.15 47.68 -27.98
N ARG A 39 -9.71 48.66 -27.26
CA ARG A 39 -9.57 48.79 -25.79
C ARG A 39 -10.84 49.06 -24.99
N LEU A 40 -12.04 49.02 -25.59
CA LEU A 40 -13.30 48.98 -24.83
C LEU A 40 -13.77 47.53 -24.57
N SER A 41 -13.66 46.67 -25.58
CA SER A 41 -14.02 45.25 -25.49
C SER A 41 -13.10 44.45 -24.56
N LEU A 42 -11.80 44.77 -24.49
CA LEU A 42 -10.87 44.08 -23.58
C LEU A 42 -11.13 44.39 -22.09
N VAL A 43 -11.59 45.60 -21.77
CA VAL A 43 -11.91 46.00 -20.38
C VAL A 43 -13.25 45.39 -19.93
N LEU A 44 -14.23 45.27 -20.83
CA LEU A 44 -15.47 44.53 -20.57
C LEU A 44 -15.23 43.01 -20.48
N ALA A 45 -14.32 42.44 -21.27
CA ALA A 45 -13.93 41.03 -21.17
C ALA A 45 -13.14 40.72 -19.88
N LEU A 46 -12.19 41.58 -19.46
CA LEU A 46 -11.56 41.43 -18.15
C LEU A 46 -12.55 41.69 -17.01
N GLY A 47 -13.50 42.61 -17.18
CA GLY A 47 -14.54 42.91 -16.18
C GLY A 47 -15.48 41.72 -15.92
N LEU A 48 -15.96 41.05 -16.98
CA LEU A 48 -16.74 39.81 -16.82
C LEU A 48 -15.88 38.63 -16.38
N GLY A 49 -14.63 38.54 -16.81
CA GLY A 49 -13.69 37.50 -16.38
C GLY A 49 -13.34 37.57 -14.89
N LEU A 50 -13.19 38.78 -14.34
CA LEU A 50 -13.01 39.01 -12.90
C LEU A 50 -14.32 38.92 -12.11
N GLY A 51 -15.48 39.12 -12.75
CA GLY A 51 -16.81 38.90 -12.14
C GLY A 51 -17.18 37.42 -11.94
N LEU A 52 -16.64 36.52 -12.76
CA LEU A 52 -16.64 35.07 -12.52
C LEU A 52 -15.42 34.62 -11.69
N GLY A 53 -14.57 35.57 -11.31
CA GLY A 53 -13.43 35.42 -10.39
C GLY A 53 -13.82 35.40 -8.90
N LEU A 54 -15.06 35.01 -8.58
CA LEU A 54 -15.32 34.23 -7.38
C LEU A 54 -14.81 32.80 -7.70
N VAL A 55 -13.49 32.57 -7.75
CA VAL A 55 -12.71 32.31 -6.53
C VAL A 55 -13.66 32.08 -5.36
N SER A 56 -14.24 30.88 -5.39
CA SER A 56 -14.76 30.23 -4.21
C SER A 56 -13.59 30.06 -3.25
N CYS A 57 -13.38 31.11 -2.45
CA CYS A 57 -12.98 30.96 -1.06
C CYS A 57 -14.02 30.05 -0.40
N ARG A 58 -13.92 28.74 -0.65
CA ARG A 58 -14.35 27.71 0.28
C ARG A 58 -13.55 28.01 1.54
N ALA A 59 -14.10 28.87 2.40
CA ALA A 59 -13.70 28.91 3.78
C ALA A 59 -13.76 27.45 4.25
N GLU A 60 -12.61 26.87 4.56
CA GLU A 60 -12.52 25.48 5.00
C GLU A 60 -13.50 25.34 6.15
N SER A 61 -14.56 24.58 5.91
CA SER A 61 -15.60 24.41 6.91
C SER A 61 -14.94 23.74 8.10
N PRO A 62 -14.96 24.37 9.29
CA PRO A 62 -14.22 23.86 10.44
C PRO A 62 -14.69 22.44 10.71
N ILE A 63 -13.74 21.49 10.66
CA ILE A 63 -14.04 20.07 10.81
C ILE A 63 -14.71 19.86 12.16
N ASP A 64 -15.85 19.16 12.17
CA ASP A 64 -16.59 18.85 13.40
C ASP A 64 -15.64 18.20 14.42
N PRO A 65 -15.47 18.77 15.63
CA PRO A 65 -14.62 18.18 16.66
C PRO A 65 -14.92 16.70 16.94
N LEU A 66 -16.19 16.28 16.80
CA LEU A 66 -16.60 14.88 16.98
C LEU A 66 -15.96 13.95 15.93
N GLN A 67 -15.69 14.43 14.70
CA GLN A 67 -15.00 13.67 13.65
C GLN A 67 -13.48 13.56 13.86
N ARG A 68 -12.94 14.24 14.89
CA ARG A 68 -11.50 14.27 15.22
C ARG A 68 -11.16 13.45 16.47
N GLU A 69 -12.13 12.74 17.05
CA GLU A 69 -11.91 11.76 18.13
C GLU A 69 -11.83 10.33 17.54
N PRO A 70 -10.69 9.61 17.65
CA PRO A 70 -10.59 8.22 17.21
C PRO A 70 -11.56 7.34 18.02
N ALA A 71 -12.55 6.76 17.36
CA ALA A 71 -13.64 6.06 18.05
C ALA A 71 -14.27 4.95 17.21
N LEU A 72 -14.82 3.96 17.89
CA LEU A 72 -15.53 2.82 17.30
C LEU A 72 -16.80 2.55 18.09
N LEU A 73 -17.87 2.20 17.38
CA LEU A 73 -19.13 1.69 17.92
C LEU A 73 -19.52 0.42 17.15
N PHE A 74 -19.82 -0.66 17.85
CA PHE A 74 -20.16 -1.96 17.26
C PHE A 74 -21.31 -2.62 18.04
N GLU A 75 -22.21 -3.30 17.34
CA GLU A 75 -23.21 -4.17 17.97
C GLU A 75 -22.52 -5.36 18.64
N GLY A 76 -22.75 -5.54 19.94
CA GLY A 76 -22.13 -6.59 20.74
C GLY A 76 -22.37 -7.99 20.16
N PRO A 77 -23.62 -8.38 19.82
CA PRO A 77 -23.88 -9.69 19.22
C PRO A 77 -23.17 -9.94 17.89
N ALA A 78 -22.95 -8.90 17.07
CA ALA A 78 -22.23 -9.03 15.80
C ALA A 78 -20.72 -9.19 16.02
N LEU A 79 -20.13 -8.36 16.88
CA LEU A 79 -18.73 -8.48 17.27
C LEU A 79 -18.46 -9.82 17.97
N LEU A 80 -19.37 -10.31 18.83
CA LEU A 80 -19.23 -11.59 19.50
C LEU A 80 -19.22 -12.79 18.53
N ARG A 81 -19.98 -12.77 17.42
CA ARG A 81 -19.88 -13.81 16.36
C ARG A 81 -18.48 -13.84 15.71
N PHE A 82 -17.94 -12.66 15.39
CA PHE A 82 -16.60 -12.53 14.83
C PHE A 82 -15.52 -13.02 15.81
N LEU A 83 -15.62 -12.61 17.09
CA LEU A 83 -14.71 -13.04 18.14
C LEU A 83 -14.85 -14.54 18.47
N GLU A 84 -16.05 -15.11 18.39
CA GLU A 84 -16.26 -16.56 18.57
C GLU A 84 -15.44 -17.36 17.56
N ARG A 85 -15.55 -17.03 16.27
CA ARG A 85 -14.73 -17.66 15.22
C ARG A 85 -13.24 -17.51 15.49
N ALA A 86 -12.77 -16.30 15.78
CA ALA A 86 -11.36 -16.04 16.08
C ALA A 86 -10.86 -16.68 17.39
N SER A 87 -11.75 -17.00 18.34
CA SER A 87 -11.40 -17.66 19.61
C SER A 87 -11.04 -19.14 19.45
N THR A 88 -11.44 -19.77 18.34
CA THR A 88 -11.06 -21.16 18.00
C THR A 88 -9.55 -21.33 17.78
N LEU A 89 -8.79 -20.25 17.59
CA LEU A 89 -7.32 -20.24 17.57
C LEU A 89 -6.70 -20.37 18.98
N ALA A 90 -7.28 -21.17 19.86
CA ALA A 90 -7.04 -21.15 21.32
C ALA A 90 -5.56 -21.23 21.73
N ASP A 91 -4.75 -22.00 21.00
CA ASP A 91 -3.32 -22.18 21.27
C ASP A 91 -2.46 -20.99 20.84
N THR A 92 -3.02 -20.03 20.09
CA THR A 92 -2.32 -18.81 19.65
C THR A 92 -2.48 -17.65 20.64
N PRO A 93 -1.54 -16.69 20.66
CA PRO A 93 -1.72 -15.43 21.39
C PRO A 93 -2.98 -14.67 20.94
N ALA A 94 -3.31 -14.71 19.64
CA ALA A 94 -4.49 -14.06 19.07
C ALA A 94 -5.80 -14.67 19.61
N GLY A 95 -5.94 -16.01 19.57
CA GLY A 95 -7.11 -16.70 20.11
C GLY A 95 -7.30 -16.47 21.61
N ARG A 96 -6.22 -16.46 22.40
CA ARG A 96 -6.29 -16.11 23.83
C ARG A 96 -6.72 -14.66 24.07
N ALA A 97 -6.17 -13.71 23.32
CA ALA A 97 -6.58 -12.30 23.40
C ALA A 97 -8.06 -12.13 23.02
N THR A 98 -8.49 -12.79 21.95
CA THR A 98 -9.88 -12.83 21.49
C THR A 98 -10.81 -13.48 22.53
N ALA A 99 -10.44 -14.59 23.15
CA ALA A 99 -11.25 -15.26 24.17
C ALA A 99 -11.40 -14.38 25.43
N LYS A 100 -10.31 -13.75 25.90
CA LYS A 100 -10.34 -12.74 26.97
C LYS A 100 -11.27 -11.58 26.62
N LEU A 101 -11.14 -11.04 25.41
CA LEU A 101 -11.99 -9.94 24.92
C LEU A 101 -13.47 -10.37 24.86
N ARG A 102 -13.78 -11.54 24.30
CA ARG A 102 -15.13 -12.10 24.22
C ARG A 102 -15.77 -12.19 25.60
N SER A 103 -15.08 -12.75 26.59
CA SER A 103 -15.59 -12.88 27.97
C SER A 103 -15.86 -11.53 28.65
N ARG A 104 -15.11 -10.47 28.31
CA ARG A 104 -15.33 -9.12 28.82
C ARG A 104 -16.50 -8.40 28.15
N LEU A 105 -16.80 -8.77 26.90
CA LEU A 105 -17.85 -8.16 26.09
C LEU A 105 -19.18 -8.95 26.09
N GLU A 106 -19.21 -10.07 26.82
CA GLU A 106 -20.39 -10.91 26.98
C GLU A 106 -21.52 -10.12 27.67
N GLY A 107 -22.71 -10.13 27.05
CA GLY A 107 -23.85 -9.33 27.51
C GLY A 107 -23.83 -7.85 27.11
N CYS A 108 -22.75 -7.29 26.52
CA CYS A 108 -22.81 -5.94 25.97
C CYS A 108 -23.82 -5.88 24.81
N ARG A 109 -24.79 -4.96 24.87
CA ARG A 109 -25.65 -4.64 23.71
C ARG A 109 -24.85 -3.96 22.59
N GLU A 110 -24.03 -2.99 22.98
CA GLU A 110 -23.09 -2.31 22.11
C GLU A 110 -21.73 -2.21 22.79
N VAL A 111 -20.69 -2.32 21.97
CA VAL A 111 -19.28 -2.25 22.35
C VAL A 111 -18.70 -1.01 21.70
N ALA A 112 -17.89 -0.27 22.44
CA ALA A 112 -17.26 0.94 21.92
C ALA A 112 -15.86 1.15 22.50
N PHE A 113 -15.08 1.99 21.80
CA PHE A 113 -13.97 2.72 22.40
C PHE A 113 -14.01 4.16 21.89
N SER A 114 -13.52 5.10 22.70
CA SER A 114 -12.99 6.38 22.22
C SER A 114 -11.61 6.57 22.83
N LEU A 115 -10.68 7.12 22.06
CA LEU A 115 -9.42 7.64 22.57
C LEU A 115 -9.56 9.15 22.70
N PRO A 116 -9.45 9.74 23.91
CA PRO A 116 -9.43 11.19 24.04
C PRO A 116 -8.28 11.74 23.20
N LYS A 117 -8.56 12.80 22.43
CA LYS A 117 -7.67 13.39 21.41
C LYS A 117 -6.21 13.38 21.88
N PRO A 118 -5.33 12.55 21.31
CA PRO A 118 -3.97 12.43 21.80
C PRO A 118 -3.21 13.72 21.50
N ALA A 119 -2.35 14.15 22.43
CA ALA A 119 -1.51 15.35 22.27
C ALA A 119 -0.44 15.19 21.16
N THR A 120 -0.31 14.01 20.59
CA THR A 120 0.57 13.67 19.47
C THR A 120 -0.12 12.58 18.64
N PRO A 121 -0.26 12.72 17.32
CA PRO A 121 -0.91 11.68 16.52
C PRO A 121 -0.10 10.36 16.59
N PRO A 122 -0.70 9.22 16.95
CA PRO A 122 -0.01 7.93 16.90
C PRO A 122 0.29 7.57 15.45
N SER A 123 1.48 7.04 15.20
CA SER A 123 1.98 6.71 13.86
C SER A 123 1.34 5.47 13.21
N ALA A 124 0.40 4.80 13.89
CA ALA A 124 -0.42 3.74 13.31
C ALA A 124 -1.77 3.57 14.06
N PRO A 125 -2.87 3.23 13.36
CA PRO A 125 -4.15 2.91 13.97
C PRO A 125 -4.19 1.46 14.44
N VAL A 126 -3.63 1.19 15.63
CA VAL A 126 -3.95 -0.04 16.37
C VAL A 126 -4.55 0.35 17.71
N PRO A 127 -5.88 0.57 17.80
CA PRO A 127 -6.53 0.61 19.10
C PRO A 127 -6.22 -0.71 19.81
N ALA A 128 -5.59 -0.64 20.97
CA ALA A 128 -5.36 -1.83 21.78
C ALA A 128 -6.72 -2.49 22.03
N LEU A 129 -6.86 -3.78 21.73
CA LEU A 129 -8.11 -4.53 21.94
C LEU A 129 -8.62 -4.38 23.39
N GLU A 130 -7.72 -4.11 24.32
CA GLU A 130 -8.01 -3.81 25.72
C GLU A 130 -8.87 -2.56 25.94
N ALA A 131 -8.94 -1.61 25.00
CA ALA A 131 -9.78 -0.41 25.07
C ALA A 131 -11.27 -0.64 24.73
N LEU A 132 -11.62 -1.77 24.13
CA LEU A 132 -13.02 -2.12 23.80
C LEU A 132 -13.80 -2.50 25.07
N ALA A 133 -14.84 -1.75 25.41
CA ALA A 133 -15.73 -2.03 26.54
C ALA A 133 -17.20 -1.98 26.10
N CYS A 134 -18.14 -2.42 26.94
CA CYS A 134 -19.55 -2.07 26.74
C CYS A 134 -19.67 -0.53 26.67
N ARG A 135 -20.56 -0.02 25.81
CA ARG A 135 -20.76 1.43 25.56
C ARG A 135 -20.90 2.28 26.84
N GLU A 136 -21.60 1.75 27.83
CA GLU A 136 -21.83 2.41 29.13
C GLU A 136 -20.55 2.59 29.96
N ALA A 137 -19.54 1.74 29.75
CA ALA A 137 -18.25 1.75 30.42
C ALA A 137 -17.10 2.31 29.55
N SER A 138 -17.34 2.63 28.27
CA SER A 138 -16.29 3.06 27.33
C SER A 138 -15.95 4.56 27.41
N GLY A 139 -16.57 5.31 28.32
CA GLY A 139 -16.35 6.76 28.47
C GLY A 139 -16.82 7.61 27.29
N LEU A 140 -17.66 7.07 26.39
CA LEU A 140 -18.14 7.79 25.22
C LEU A 140 -19.04 8.96 25.64
N THR A 141 -18.80 10.16 25.10
CA THR A 141 -19.73 11.28 25.33
C THR A 141 -21.06 11.04 24.60
N PRO A 142 -22.21 11.51 25.13
CA PRO A 142 -23.50 11.36 24.45
C PRO A 142 -23.53 11.99 23.04
N ALA A 143 -22.79 13.07 22.83
CA ALA A 143 -22.67 13.72 21.52
C ALA A 143 -21.90 12.85 20.52
N LEU A 144 -20.78 12.24 20.94
CA LEU A 144 -20.02 11.30 20.11
C LEU A 144 -20.81 10.01 19.86
N ALA A 145 -21.54 9.50 20.85
CA ALA A 145 -22.43 8.34 20.67
C ALA A 145 -23.46 8.60 19.57
N ALA A 146 -24.19 9.73 19.65
CA ALA A 146 -25.17 10.12 18.64
C ALA A 146 -24.54 10.48 17.27
N HIS A 147 -23.25 10.81 17.22
CA HIS A 147 -22.50 10.92 15.96
C HIS A 147 -22.23 9.55 15.35
N LEU A 148 -21.64 8.62 16.12
CA LEU A 148 -21.32 7.27 15.65
C LEU A 148 -22.57 6.45 15.31
N GLU A 149 -23.67 6.56 16.07
CA GLU A 149 -24.94 5.91 15.73
C GLU A 149 -25.46 6.35 14.34
N ARG A 150 -25.38 7.65 14.04
CA ARG A 150 -25.75 8.19 12.71
C ARG A 150 -24.77 7.77 11.61
N ALA A 151 -23.46 7.77 11.90
CA ALA A 151 -22.43 7.36 10.95
C ALA A 151 -22.53 5.85 10.64
N ARG A 152 -22.80 5.02 11.64
CA ARG A 152 -23.04 3.57 11.55
C ARG A 152 -24.26 3.25 10.69
N GLY A 153 -25.36 3.98 10.85
CA GLY A 153 -26.58 3.75 10.10
C GLY A 153 -27.12 2.33 10.34
N ALA A 154 -27.30 1.57 9.26
CA ALA A 154 -27.81 0.19 9.31
C ALA A 154 -26.73 -0.89 9.53
N HIS A 155 -25.45 -0.52 9.57
CA HIS A 155 -24.34 -1.48 9.65
C HIS A 155 -24.10 -1.97 11.08
N ALA A 156 -23.53 -3.17 11.24
CA ALA A 156 -23.20 -3.73 12.55
C ALA A 156 -22.16 -2.91 13.34
N GLY A 157 -21.30 -2.13 12.68
CA GLY A 157 -20.34 -1.26 13.35
C GLY A 157 -19.83 -0.10 12.51
N VAL A 158 -19.16 0.85 13.17
CA VAL A 158 -18.42 1.97 12.56
C VAL A 158 -17.12 2.23 13.32
N LEU A 159 -16.07 2.61 12.59
CA LEU A 159 -14.80 3.13 13.06
C LEU A 159 -14.58 4.48 12.38
N GLN A 160 -14.29 5.52 13.15
CA GLN A 160 -13.73 6.76 12.64
C GLN A 160 -12.31 6.94 13.19
N TRP A 161 -11.40 7.41 12.34
CA TRP A 161 -10.02 7.67 12.71
C TRP A 161 -9.49 8.93 12.01
N PRO A 162 -9.08 9.97 12.75
CA PRO A 162 -8.45 11.15 12.16
C PRO A 162 -7.06 10.81 11.61
N ILE A 163 -6.73 11.36 10.44
CA ILE A 163 -5.41 11.23 9.80
C ILE A 163 -4.85 12.65 9.63
N GLY A 164 -3.58 12.84 9.97
CA GLY A 164 -2.94 14.17 9.91
C GLY A 164 -3.75 15.27 10.61
N GLU A 165 -3.87 16.44 9.99
CA GLU A 165 -4.67 17.56 10.51
C GLU A 165 -6.10 17.59 9.95
N ARG A 166 -6.29 17.10 8.72
CA ARG A 166 -7.50 17.27 7.91
C ARG A 166 -8.09 15.94 7.46
N GLY A 167 -7.25 14.94 7.19
CA GLY A 167 -7.69 13.63 6.75
C GLY A 167 -8.53 12.86 7.79
N ARG A 168 -9.26 11.86 7.29
CA ARG A 168 -10.13 10.97 8.07
C ARG A 168 -10.30 9.64 7.34
N LEU A 169 -10.23 8.56 8.10
CA LEU A 169 -10.75 7.25 7.71
C LEU A 169 -12.09 7.02 8.43
N GLU A 170 -13.13 6.69 7.67
CA GLU A 170 -14.41 6.19 8.19
C GLU A 170 -14.67 4.81 7.58
N LEU A 171 -14.81 3.78 8.41
CA LEU A 171 -15.15 2.42 8.00
C LEU A 171 -16.44 1.98 8.68
N ARG A 172 -17.34 1.35 7.94
CA ARG A 172 -18.54 0.66 8.40
C ARG A 172 -18.32 -0.84 8.25
N PHE A 173 -18.87 -1.63 9.16
CA PHE A 173 -18.63 -3.07 9.23
C PHE A 173 -19.93 -3.86 9.35
N ASP A 174 -19.98 -5.01 8.68
CA ASP A 174 -21.01 -6.03 8.88
C ASP A 174 -20.38 -7.38 9.14
N VAL A 175 -20.98 -8.15 10.06
CA VAL A 175 -20.53 -9.51 10.40
C VAL A 175 -21.61 -10.51 10.02
N ASP A 176 -21.29 -11.41 9.10
CA ASP A 176 -22.23 -12.43 8.62
C ASP A 176 -22.54 -13.51 9.69
N ALA A 177 -23.36 -14.49 9.33
CA ALA A 177 -23.76 -15.57 10.23
C ALA A 177 -22.62 -16.57 10.53
N ALA A 178 -21.61 -16.66 9.64
CA ALA A 178 -20.44 -17.51 9.81
C ALA A 178 -19.26 -16.77 10.49
N GLY A 179 -19.41 -15.48 10.82
CA GLY A 179 -18.34 -14.66 11.40
C GLY A 179 -17.36 -14.10 10.37
N GLY A 180 -17.73 -14.06 9.09
CA GLY A 180 -17.03 -13.28 8.06
C GLY A 180 -17.30 -11.79 8.24
N LEU A 181 -16.37 -10.96 7.77
CA LEU A 181 -16.44 -9.50 7.91
C LEU A 181 -16.53 -8.85 6.53
N ALA A 182 -17.55 -8.02 6.33
CA ALA A 182 -17.60 -7.06 5.22
C ALA A 182 -17.32 -5.66 5.76
N LEU A 183 -16.62 -4.83 4.98
CA LEU A 183 -16.43 -3.41 5.28
C LEU A 183 -16.64 -2.56 4.04
N VAL A 184 -17.19 -1.37 4.27
CA VAL A 184 -17.27 -0.27 3.30
C VAL A 184 -16.86 1.01 4.00
N GLY A 185 -16.26 1.96 3.29
CA GLY A 185 -15.75 3.15 3.95
C GLY A 185 -15.20 4.20 3.00
N ARG A 186 -14.67 5.25 3.60
CA ARG A 186 -14.15 6.42 2.93
C ARG A 186 -12.90 6.92 3.62
N LEU A 187 -11.87 7.21 2.84
CA LEU A 187 -10.61 7.78 3.25
C LEU A 187 -10.43 9.15 2.60
N GLU A 188 -10.57 10.19 3.40
CA GLU A 188 -10.10 11.54 3.09
C GLU A 188 -8.61 11.57 3.46
N ALA A 189 -7.74 11.57 2.45
CA ALA A 189 -6.30 11.57 2.64
C ALA A 189 -5.78 12.89 3.21
N ASP A 190 -4.64 12.85 3.89
CA ASP A 190 -3.92 14.01 4.40
C ASP A 190 -2.51 14.04 3.79
N GLU A 191 -1.95 15.24 3.55
CA GLU A 191 -0.58 15.38 3.04
C GLU A 191 0.46 14.75 4.00
N ALA A 192 0.15 14.67 5.30
CA ALA A 192 0.97 14.03 6.31
C ALA A 192 1.05 12.50 6.21
N MET A 193 0.35 11.84 5.27
CA MET A 193 0.46 10.38 5.07
C MET A 193 1.85 9.92 4.60
N GLY A 194 2.69 10.82 4.08
CA GLY A 194 4.09 10.54 3.76
C GLY A 194 4.24 9.37 2.77
N ALA A 195 5.09 8.39 3.10
CA ALA A 195 5.29 7.22 2.25
C ALA A 195 4.03 6.36 2.04
N LEU A 196 3.05 6.41 2.96
CA LEU A 196 1.78 5.69 2.78
C LEU A 196 0.89 6.33 1.71
N ALA A 197 1.17 7.58 1.27
CA ALA A 197 0.50 8.19 0.14
C ALA A 197 0.69 7.42 -1.18
N PHE A 198 1.74 6.59 -1.27
CA PHE A 198 1.94 5.67 -2.40
C PHE A 198 0.83 4.60 -2.50
N LEU A 199 0.21 4.20 -1.38
CA LEU A 199 -0.84 3.17 -1.37
C LEU A 199 -2.24 3.73 -1.70
N LEU A 200 -2.35 5.03 -1.97
CA LEU A 200 -3.62 5.69 -2.30
C LEU A 200 -3.94 5.49 -3.78
N PRO A 201 -5.14 5.00 -4.15
CA PRO A 201 -5.51 4.82 -5.55
C PRO A 201 -5.64 6.16 -6.28
N ALA A 202 -5.24 6.19 -7.54
CA ALA A 202 -5.52 7.30 -8.45
C ALA A 202 -7.03 7.41 -8.76
N ALA A 203 -7.44 8.55 -9.31
CA ALA A 203 -8.78 8.74 -9.89
C ALA A 203 -8.97 7.96 -11.21
N GLU A 204 -7.86 7.62 -11.87
CA GLU A 204 -7.83 6.77 -13.05
C GLU A 204 -7.86 5.30 -12.64
N PRO A 205 -8.53 4.40 -13.38
CA PRO A 205 -8.49 2.97 -13.11
C PRO A 205 -7.08 2.40 -13.36
N PRO A 206 -6.69 1.32 -12.66
CA PRO A 206 -5.45 0.61 -12.97
C PRO A 206 -5.49 -0.01 -14.36
N ALA A 207 -4.30 -0.22 -14.92
CA ALA A 207 -4.10 -0.90 -16.20
C ALA A 207 -4.63 -2.36 -16.15
N PRO A 208 -4.84 -3.04 -17.29
CA PRO A 208 -5.28 -4.43 -17.29
C PRO A 208 -4.22 -5.33 -16.63
N ALA A 209 -4.61 -6.11 -15.61
CA ALA A 209 -3.65 -6.88 -14.83
C ALA A 209 -2.88 -7.91 -15.68
N ARG A 210 -1.56 -7.96 -15.45
CA ARG A 210 -0.59 -8.85 -16.08
C ARG A 210 -0.22 -10.05 -15.21
N ILE A 211 -0.63 -10.03 -13.94
CA ILE A 211 -0.57 -11.18 -13.05
C ILE A 211 -2.00 -11.70 -12.81
N ASP A 212 -2.22 -12.98 -13.13
CA ASP A 212 -3.47 -13.66 -12.80
C ASP A 212 -3.59 -13.86 -11.28
N ALA A 213 -4.42 -13.04 -10.64
CA ALA A 213 -4.77 -13.13 -9.22
C ALA A 213 -5.13 -14.56 -8.78
N ALA A 214 -5.80 -15.33 -9.65
CA ALA A 214 -6.24 -16.70 -9.37
C ALA A 214 -5.10 -17.73 -9.36
N ARG A 215 -3.85 -17.33 -9.59
CA ARG A 215 -2.64 -18.18 -9.42
C ARG A 215 -1.77 -17.76 -8.23
N THR A 216 -2.15 -16.69 -7.54
CA THR A 216 -1.36 -16.10 -6.46
C THR A 216 -1.81 -16.57 -5.07
N LEU A 217 -0.90 -16.48 -4.10
CA LEU A 217 -1.19 -16.48 -2.66
C LEU A 217 -1.64 -15.09 -2.21
N VAL A 218 -0.98 -14.07 -2.76
CA VAL A 218 -1.20 -12.64 -2.51
C VAL A 218 -1.03 -11.91 -3.84
N HIS A 219 -1.94 -11.00 -4.17
CA HIS A 219 -1.85 -10.10 -5.32
C HIS A 219 -2.29 -8.70 -4.90
N LEU A 220 -1.36 -7.74 -4.96
CA LEU A 220 -1.62 -6.32 -4.92
C LEU A 220 -1.64 -5.81 -6.36
N HIS A 221 -2.70 -5.11 -6.74
CA HIS A 221 -2.83 -4.42 -8.01
C HIS A 221 -3.23 -2.96 -7.74
N LEU A 222 -2.33 -2.02 -8.01
CA LEU A 222 -2.41 -0.64 -7.51
C LEU A 222 -2.01 0.36 -8.59
N ARG A 223 -2.89 1.33 -8.89
CA ARG A 223 -2.49 2.57 -9.56
C ARG A 223 -2.42 3.68 -8.54
N SER A 224 -1.22 4.15 -8.23
CA SER A 224 -0.99 5.13 -7.17
C SER A 224 -1.30 6.55 -7.64
N ALA A 225 -1.98 7.33 -6.79
CA ALA A 225 -2.22 8.76 -7.01
C ALA A 225 -0.94 9.60 -7.10
N SER A 226 0.16 9.13 -6.50
CA SER A 226 1.49 9.77 -6.58
C SER A 226 2.37 9.22 -7.74
N GLY A 227 1.80 8.38 -8.60
CA GLY A 227 2.56 7.57 -9.56
C GLY A 227 3.28 6.40 -8.89
N THR A 228 4.08 5.64 -9.64
CA THR A 228 4.77 4.45 -9.12
C THR A 228 5.74 4.74 -7.97
N GLY A 229 6.24 5.97 -7.86
CA GLY A 229 6.92 6.50 -6.67
C GLY A 229 8.08 5.65 -6.13
N LEU A 230 8.72 4.82 -6.95
CA LEU A 230 9.65 3.78 -6.48
C LEU A 230 10.88 4.41 -5.83
N ALA A 231 11.33 5.55 -6.36
CA ALA A 231 12.37 6.37 -5.74
C ALA A 231 12.04 6.85 -4.30
N ALA A 232 10.77 6.92 -3.89
CA ALA A 232 10.39 7.27 -2.52
C ALA A 232 10.46 6.10 -1.53
N LEU A 233 10.45 4.85 -2.04
CA LEU A 233 10.71 3.64 -1.25
C LEU A 233 12.20 3.40 -1.01
N VAL A 234 13.07 4.09 -1.75
CA VAL A 234 14.52 4.03 -1.62
C VAL A 234 14.99 5.01 -0.53
N PRO A 235 15.70 4.55 0.52
CA PRO A 235 16.25 5.44 1.53
C PRO A 235 17.30 6.39 0.93
N LYS A 236 17.11 7.70 1.13
CA LYS A 236 18.06 8.74 0.73
C LYS A 236 19.48 8.44 1.21
N ASP A 237 20.47 8.77 0.38
CA ASP A 237 21.90 8.52 0.57
C ASP A 237 22.33 7.04 0.68
N GLY A 238 21.37 6.10 0.63
CA GLY A 238 21.60 4.66 0.59
C GLY A 238 22.23 4.20 -0.73
N GLN A 239 22.66 2.93 -0.78
CA GLN A 239 23.29 2.38 -2.00
C GLN A 239 22.36 2.45 -3.22
N ALA A 240 21.06 2.16 -3.04
CA ALA A 240 20.07 2.26 -4.09
C ALA A 240 19.80 3.72 -4.53
N ASP A 241 19.84 4.70 -3.62
CA ASP A 241 19.68 6.12 -4.00
C ASP A 241 20.83 6.56 -4.92
N ARG A 242 22.07 6.20 -4.55
CA ARG A 242 23.28 6.47 -5.36
C ARG A 242 23.25 5.80 -6.75
N LEU A 243 22.52 4.71 -6.91
CA LEU A 243 22.34 4.00 -8.18
C LEU A 243 21.20 4.61 -9.04
N PHE A 244 20.12 5.12 -8.43
CA PHE A 244 18.87 5.41 -9.16
C PHE A 244 18.37 6.87 -9.09
N ALA A 245 18.92 7.74 -8.22
CA ALA A 245 18.34 9.03 -7.81
C ALA A 245 17.93 10.03 -8.91
N LEU A 246 18.55 10.01 -10.09
CA LEU A 246 18.39 11.06 -11.12
C LEU A 246 17.80 10.58 -12.45
N LYS A 247 18.15 9.38 -12.91
CA LYS A 247 17.51 8.77 -14.10
C LYS A 247 16.14 8.18 -13.78
N GLY A 248 15.98 7.54 -12.62
CA GLY A 248 14.71 6.92 -12.21
C GLY A 248 13.53 7.89 -12.28
N ARG A 249 13.66 9.09 -11.69
CA ARG A 249 12.56 10.08 -11.63
C ARG A 249 12.09 10.61 -12.99
N LEU A 250 12.95 10.66 -14.01
CA LEU A 250 12.54 11.08 -15.37
C LEU A 250 11.93 9.91 -16.16
N LEU A 251 12.44 8.70 -15.97
CA LEU A 251 11.91 7.49 -16.60
C LEU A 251 10.56 7.08 -16.00
N GLU A 252 10.42 7.16 -14.67
CA GLU A 252 9.17 6.85 -13.93
C GLU A 252 8.00 7.70 -14.43
N GLY A 253 8.16 9.02 -14.54
CA GLY A 253 7.08 9.92 -14.95
C GLY A 253 6.75 9.89 -16.45
N ALA A 254 7.70 9.55 -17.31
CA ALA A 254 7.52 9.60 -18.77
C ALA A 254 7.12 8.25 -19.39
N LEU A 255 7.63 7.14 -18.86
CA LEU A 255 7.47 5.82 -19.46
C LEU A 255 6.41 4.96 -18.76
N LEU A 256 6.23 5.14 -17.44
CA LEU A 256 5.32 4.29 -16.67
C LEU A 256 3.87 4.79 -16.77
N GLU A 257 2.93 3.86 -16.62
CA GLU A 257 1.51 4.19 -16.59
C GLU A 257 1.05 4.61 -15.17
N GLY A 258 1.80 4.26 -14.13
CA GLY A 258 1.42 4.48 -12.73
C GLY A 258 0.82 3.25 -12.04
N THR A 259 0.52 2.20 -12.81
CA THR A 259 0.04 0.91 -12.29
C THR A 259 1.21 -0.01 -11.92
N LEU A 260 1.11 -0.64 -10.75
CA LEU A 260 2.03 -1.61 -10.19
C LEU A 260 1.25 -2.85 -9.79
N GLU A 261 1.79 -4.03 -10.06
CA GLU A 261 1.34 -5.28 -9.45
C GLU A 261 2.47 -5.94 -8.67
N LEU A 262 2.17 -6.43 -7.48
CA LEU A 262 3.06 -7.29 -6.70
C LEU A 262 2.31 -8.57 -6.36
N ALA A 263 2.90 -9.72 -6.66
CA ALA A 263 2.33 -10.99 -6.28
C ALA A 263 3.35 -11.93 -5.62
N PHE A 264 2.81 -12.79 -4.76
CA PHE A 264 3.49 -13.98 -4.26
C PHE A 264 2.79 -15.21 -4.82
N VAL A 265 3.53 -16.11 -5.45
CA VAL A 265 3.04 -17.40 -5.96
C VAL A 265 3.59 -18.54 -5.11
N GLU A 266 3.02 -19.73 -5.28
CA GLU A 266 3.53 -20.95 -4.64
C GLU A 266 5.00 -21.20 -5.02
N PRO A 267 5.80 -21.83 -4.12
CA PRO A 267 7.12 -22.32 -4.50
C PRO A 267 7.02 -23.34 -5.64
N VAL A 268 8.13 -23.48 -6.38
CA VAL A 268 8.37 -24.63 -7.25
C VAL A 268 8.32 -25.95 -6.45
N PRO A 269 8.15 -27.11 -7.10
CA PRO A 269 8.37 -28.41 -6.46
C PRO A 269 9.67 -28.42 -5.65
N ASP A 270 9.62 -29.01 -4.46
CA ASP A 270 10.70 -29.06 -3.45
C ASP A 270 11.18 -27.70 -2.89
N GLY A 271 10.67 -26.57 -3.40
CA GLY A 271 10.95 -25.23 -2.87
C GLY A 271 10.20 -24.93 -1.57
N GLN A 272 10.84 -24.22 -0.65
CA GLN A 272 10.26 -23.88 0.66
C GLN A 272 9.73 -22.44 0.78
N VAL A 273 10.10 -21.56 -0.16
CA VAL A 273 9.81 -20.11 -0.07
C VAL A 273 8.90 -19.68 -1.24
N PRO A 274 7.76 -19.02 -0.97
CA PRO A 274 6.95 -18.39 -2.00
C PRO A 274 7.77 -17.47 -2.91
N LEU A 275 7.54 -17.55 -4.22
CA LEU A 275 8.26 -16.70 -5.17
C LEU A 275 7.53 -15.37 -5.35
N ALA A 276 8.26 -14.26 -5.35
CA ALA A 276 7.71 -12.94 -5.64
C ALA A 276 7.89 -12.56 -7.11
N VAL A 277 6.89 -11.84 -7.64
CA VAL A 277 6.93 -11.22 -8.97
C VAL A 277 6.28 -9.83 -8.93
N LEU A 278 6.92 -8.88 -9.59
CA LEU A 278 6.51 -7.49 -9.73
C LEU A 278 6.19 -7.23 -11.20
N ALA A 279 5.05 -6.62 -11.51
CA ALA A 279 4.78 -6.05 -12.85
C ALA A 279 4.71 -4.52 -12.74
N VAL A 280 5.51 -3.83 -13.55
CA VAL A 280 5.54 -2.36 -13.63
C VAL A 280 4.97 -1.95 -14.99
N HIS A 281 3.78 -1.35 -14.98
CA HIS A 281 3.06 -1.01 -16.21
C HIS A 281 3.62 0.23 -16.89
N HIS A 282 3.59 0.24 -18.22
CA HIS A 282 4.27 1.21 -19.05
C HIS A 282 3.55 1.51 -20.37
N ARG A 283 3.78 2.73 -20.86
CA ARG A 283 3.13 3.30 -22.04
C ARG A 283 3.67 2.74 -23.37
N GLY A 284 4.74 1.93 -23.34
CA GLY A 284 5.22 1.18 -24.50
C GLY A 284 6.52 0.41 -24.23
N ALA A 285 6.64 -0.77 -24.85
CA ALA A 285 7.76 -1.69 -24.67
C ALA A 285 9.13 -1.12 -25.09
N ALA A 286 9.27 -0.60 -26.31
CA ALA A 286 10.60 -0.21 -26.83
C ALA A 286 11.36 0.85 -26.00
N PRO A 287 10.72 1.92 -25.45
CA PRO A 287 11.38 2.81 -24.49
C PRO A 287 11.83 2.11 -23.20
N ILE A 288 11.08 1.10 -22.74
CA ILE A 288 11.38 0.33 -21.53
C ILE A 288 12.48 -0.68 -21.80
N GLU A 289 12.50 -1.35 -22.94
CA GLU A 289 13.61 -2.21 -23.40
C GLU A 289 14.91 -1.42 -23.46
N ALA A 290 14.89 -0.20 -23.99
CA ALA A 290 16.05 0.68 -24.03
C ALA A 290 16.53 1.11 -22.63
N ALA A 291 15.60 1.55 -21.76
CA ALA A 291 15.92 1.93 -20.38
C ALA A 291 16.42 0.74 -19.55
N LEU A 292 15.86 -0.45 -19.79
CA LEU A 292 16.26 -1.69 -19.15
C LEU A 292 17.65 -2.13 -19.62
N ALA A 293 17.93 -2.13 -20.92
CA ALA A 293 19.26 -2.44 -21.45
C ALA A 293 20.33 -1.50 -20.87
N GLU A 294 20.02 -0.21 -20.69
CA GLU A 294 20.92 0.74 -20.03
C GLU A 294 21.13 0.42 -18.54
N ALA A 295 20.07 0.07 -17.81
CA ALA A 295 20.14 -0.28 -16.39
C ALA A 295 20.88 -1.61 -16.15
N LEU A 296 20.65 -2.62 -17.00
CA LEU A 296 21.36 -3.90 -16.97
C LEU A 296 22.85 -3.68 -17.25
N GLY A 297 23.22 -2.92 -18.28
CA GLY A 297 24.63 -2.59 -18.56
C GLY A 297 25.34 -1.85 -17.41
N GLN A 298 24.62 -1.04 -16.62
CA GLN A 298 25.15 -0.43 -15.40
C GLN A 298 25.34 -1.45 -14.27
N LEU A 299 24.42 -2.42 -14.10
CA LEU A 299 24.56 -3.51 -13.13
C LEU A 299 25.72 -4.45 -13.49
N GLU A 300 25.79 -4.89 -14.75
CA GLU A 300 26.85 -5.75 -15.30
C GLU A 300 28.24 -5.12 -15.09
N SER A 301 28.41 -3.85 -15.46
CA SER A 301 29.68 -3.14 -15.28
C SER A 301 30.04 -2.85 -13.81
N THR A 302 29.05 -2.74 -12.92
CA THR A 302 29.28 -2.52 -11.48
C THR A 302 29.65 -3.81 -10.74
N TRP A 303 28.98 -4.92 -11.06
CA TRP A 303 29.07 -6.17 -10.28
C TRP A 303 29.81 -7.30 -11.01
N SER A 304 30.25 -7.10 -12.26
CA SER A 304 30.86 -8.14 -13.13
C SER A 304 29.97 -9.39 -13.32
N ILE A 305 28.66 -9.20 -13.28
CA ILE A 305 27.64 -10.21 -13.58
C ILE A 305 27.30 -10.18 -15.08
N VAL A 306 26.77 -11.29 -15.61
CA VAL A 306 26.32 -11.39 -17.00
C VAL A 306 24.89 -11.95 -17.01
N PRO A 307 23.96 -11.38 -17.81
CA PRO A 307 22.62 -11.90 -17.94
C PRO A 307 22.62 -13.19 -18.78
N ALA A 308 21.94 -14.24 -18.30
CA ALA A 308 21.61 -15.40 -19.10
C ALA A 308 20.32 -15.12 -19.90
N PRO A 309 20.35 -15.08 -21.25
CA PRO A 309 19.14 -14.87 -22.05
C PRO A 309 18.14 -16.00 -21.83
N ARG A 310 16.86 -15.67 -21.68
CA ARG A 310 15.77 -16.64 -21.50
C ARG A 310 14.57 -16.25 -22.35
N ARG A 311 13.78 -17.25 -22.76
CA ARG A 311 12.46 -17.07 -23.36
C ARG A 311 11.39 -17.53 -22.40
N PHE A 312 10.33 -16.73 -22.29
CA PHE A 312 9.16 -16.99 -21.46
C PHE A 312 7.94 -17.25 -22.34
N GLY A 313 7.11 -18.22 -21.96
CA GLY A 313 5.83 -18.45 -22.64
C GLY A 313 4.79 -17.43 -22.20
N GLY A 314 4.30 -16.59 -23.11
CA GLY A 314 3.18 -15.69 -22.86
C GLY A 314 1.81 -16.37 -23.07
N ALA A 315 0.78 -15.79 -22.45
CA ALA A 315 -0.63 -16.25 -22.52
C ALA A 315 -1.16 -16.57 -23.94
N ASN A 316 -0.68 -15.87 -24.95
CA ASN A 316 -1.08 -16.02 -26.35
C ASN A 316 -0.21 -17.03 -27.13
N GLY A 317 0.64 -17.80 -26.45
CA GLY A 317 1.59 -18.74 -27.05
C GLY A 317 2.81 -18.08 -27.70
N LEU A 318 2.96 -16.75 -27.64
CA LEU A 318 4.18 -16.09 -28.09
C LEU A 318 5.31 -16.32 -27.08
N ALA A 319 6.51 -16.60 -27.60
CA ALA A 319 7.73 -16.53 -26.81
C ALA A 319 8.14 -15.07 -26.63
N LEU A 320 8.29 -14.65 -25.39
CA LEU A 320 8.78 -13.33 -25.01
C LEU A 320 10.26 -13.44 -24.65
N ASP A 321 11.10 -12.59 -25.23
CA ASP A 321 12.53 -12.53 -24.91
C ASP A 321 12.75 -11.78 -23.59
N GLY A 322 13.69 -12.27 -22.78
CA GLY A 322 14.04 -11.74 -21.47
C GLY A 322 15.37 -12.29 -20.99
N GLY A 323 15.62 -12.22 -19.68
CA GLY A 323 16.87 -12.71 -19.11
C GLY A 323 16.79 -12.98 -17.61
N CYS A 324 17.85 -13.59 -17.08
CA CYS A 324 18.02 -13.90 -15.66
C CYS A 324 19.46 -13.67 -15.22
N TYR A 325 19.65 -13.16 -14.00
CA TYR A 325 20.96 -13.14 -13.34
C TYR A 325 21.10 -14.38 -12.45
N ALA A 326 21.51 -15.51 -13.04
CA ALA A 326 21.69 -16.76 -12.31
C ALA A 326 22.82 -16.70 -11.27
N ASP A 327 23.87 -15.92 -11.55
CA ASP A 327 25.10 -15.85 -10.76
C ASP A 327 25.19 -14.57 -9.90
N LEU A 328 24.06 -14.05 -9.38
CA LEU A 328 24.06 -12.80 -8.60
C LEU A 328 24.71 -13.01 -7.21
N PRO A 329 25.91 -12.47 -6.93
CA PRO A 329 26.69 -12.86 -5.74
C PRO A 329 26.12 -12.34 -4.41
N LEU A 330 25.12 -11.46 -4.47
CA LEU A 330 24.46 -10.89 -3.28
C LEU A 330 23.43 -11.84 -2.66
N LEU A 331 22.77 -12.66 -3.49
CA LEU A 331 21.59 -13.45 -3.12
C LEU A 331 21.53 -14.73 -3.98
N PRO A 332 22.42 -15.73 -3.79
CA PRO A 332 22.57 -16.86 -4.73
C PRO A 332 21.33 -17.78 -4.84
N GLU A 333 20.44 -17.77 -3.84
CA GLU A 333 19.13 -18.47 -3.89
C GLU A 333 18.10 -17.75 -4.79
N LEU A 334 18.40 -16.52 -5.19
CA LEU A 334 17.57 -15.67 -6.03
C LEU A 334 18.29 -15.42 -7.36
N ALA A 335 17.71 -15.97 -8.42
CA ALA A 335 18.16 -15.77 -9.79
C ALA A 335 17.18 -14.79 -10.47
N PRO A 336 17.22 -13.48 -10.17
CA PRO A 336 16.18 -12.56 -10.60
C PRO A 336 16.11 -12.51 -12.11
N CYS A 337 14.90 -12.68 -12.62
CA CYS A 337 14.59 -12.71 -14.03
C CYS A 337 13.69 -11.54 -14.41
N TRP A 338 13.68 -11.18 -15.68
CA TRP A 338 12.78 -10.18 -16.24
C TRP A 338 12.29 -10.56 -17.63
N VAL A 339 11.17 -9.97 -18.00
CA VAL A 339 10.61 -10.02 -19.35
C VAL A 339 9.84 -8.72 -19.62
N VAL A 340 9.96 -8.18 -20.83
CA VAL A 340 9.14 -7.05 -21.27
C VAL A 340 7.93 -7.60 -22.04
N THR A 341 6.74 -7.21 -21.61
CA THR A 341 5.49 -7.44 -22.33
C THR A 341 5.09 -6.15 -23.06
N PRO A 342 4.05 -6.14 -23.93
CA PRO A 342 3.67 -4.92 -24.67
C PRO A 342 3.40 -3.67 -23.80
N ASP A 343 2.99 -3.88 -22.56
CA ASP A 343 2.45 -2.89 -21.62
C ASP A 343 2.96 -3.02 -20.17
N ALA A 344 3.76 -4.04 -19.83
CA ALA A 344 4.44 -4.11 -18.53
C ALA A 344 5.82 -4.80 -18.56
N LEU A 345 6.73 -4.30 -17.71
CA LEU A 345 7.97 -4.99 -17.33
C LEU A 345 7.67 -5.90 -16.15
N LEU A 346 7.84 -7.21 -16.31
CA LEU A 346 7.77 -8.17 -15.20
C LEU A 346 9.18 -8.46 -14.68
N VAL A 347 9.34 -8.47 -13.36
CA VAL A 347 10.57 -8.83 -12.64
C VAL A 347 10.21 -9.88 -11.58
N GLY A 348 10.75 -11.08 -11.72
CA GLY A 348 10.51 -12.20 -10.80
C GLY A 348 11.77 -12.60 -10.05
N TYR A 349 11.61 -13.13 -8.84
CA TYR A 349 12.72 -13.66 -8.02
C TYR A 349 13.46 -14.83 -8.68
N ARG A 350 12.74 -15.62 -9.48
CA ARG A 350 13.23 -16.73 -10.32
C ARG A 350 12.37 -16.79 -11.58
N ALA A 351 12.79 -17.54 -12.61
CA ALA A 351 12.07 -17.65 -13.87
C ALA A 351 10.64 -18.21 -13.68
N GLU A 352 10.51 -19.18 -12.79
CA GLU A 352 9.27 -19.88 -12.49
C GLU A 352 8.22 -18.94 -11.87
N ALA A 353 8.64 -17.84 -11.23
CA ALA A 353 7.75 -16.81 -10.71
C ALA A 353 7.03 -16.05 -11.86
N ILE A 354 7.75 -15.79 -12.95
CA ILE A 354 7.23 -15.14 -14.16
C ILE A 354 6.35 -16.13 -14.94
N GLU A 355 6.82 -17.37 -15.10
CA GLU A 355 6.09 -18.43 -15.83
C GLU A 355 4.77 -18.80 -15.15
N ALA A 356 4.69 -18.73 -13.81
CA ALA A 356 3.46 -18.96 -13.07
C ALA A 356 2.36 -17.91 -13.36
N VAL A 357 2.73 -16.66 -13.68
CA VAL A 357 1.79 -15.53 -13.78
C VAL A 357 1.48 -15.07 -15.22
N LEU A 358 2.40 -15.30 -16.16
CA LEU A 358 2.25 -14.89 -17.58
C LEU A 358 1.13 -15.61 -18.36
N ALA A 359 0.53 -16.64 -17.76
CA ALA A 359 -0.22 -17.66 -18.49
C ALA A 359 -1.57 -17.21 -19.07
N GLU A 360 -2.19 -16.13 -18.57
CA GLU A 360 -3.46 -15.59 -19.07
C GLU A 360 -3.55 -14.07 -18.81
N SER A 361 -4.11 -13.29 -19.75
CA SER A 361 -4.39 -11.87 -19.52
C SER A 361 -5.66 -11.70 -18.71
N ALA A 362 -5.57 -11.03 -17.56
CA ALA A 362 -6.72 -10.69 -16.75
C ALA A 362 -7.55 -9.56 -17.40
N LYS A 363 -8.82 -9.45 -16.99
CA LYS A 363 -9.67 -8.32 -17.38
C LYS A 363 -9.21 -7.03 -16.67
N PRO A 364 -9.46 -5.84 -17.25
CA PRO A 364 -9.29 -4.58 -16.54
C PRO A 364 -10.02 -4.59 -15.20
N SER A 365 -9.38 -4.06 -14.15
CA SER A 365 -10.03 -3.78 -12.87
C SER A 365 -10.42 -2.31 -12.83
N GLU A 366 -11.63 -2.01 -12.36
CA GLU A 366 -12.10 -0.63 -12.17
C GLU A 366 -11.49 0.02 -10.91
N ALA A 367 -10.93 -0.78 -10.00
CA ALA A 367 -10.36 -0.33 -8.73
C ALA A 367 -8.98 -0.94 -8.47
N SER A 368 -8.16 -0.24 -7.66
CA SER A 368 -6.97 -0.85 -7.06
C SER A 368 -7.40 -1.82 -5.95
N GLY A 369 -6.60 -2.83 -5.65
CA GLY A 369 -6.94 -3.78 -4.58
C GLY A 369 -5.82 -4.74 -4.18
N LEU A 370 -6.05 -5.40 -3.05
CA LEU A 370 -5.24 -6.48 -2.49
C LEU A 370 -6.13 -7.71 -2.33
N VAL A 371 -5.70 -8.84 -2.89
CA VAL A 371 -6.29 -10.16 -2.71
C VAL A 371 -5.29 -11.04 -1.97
N VAL A 372 -5.77 -11.81 -0.98
CA VAL A 372 -5.03 -12.90 -0.34
C VAL A 372 -5.90 -14.15 -0.37
N ASP A 373 -5.43 -15.19 -1.06
CA ASP A 373 -6.06 -16.50 -1.08
C ASP A 373 -5.59 -17.30 0.13
N LEU A 374 -6.35 -17.19 1.22
CA LEU A 374 -6.02 -17.85 2.48
C LEU A 374 -6.20 -19.36 2.40
N GLU A 375 -7.03 -19.88 1.49
CA GLU A 375 -7.12 -21.32 1.24
C GLU A 375 -5.79 -21.86 0.67
N ARG A 376 -5.22 -21.18 -0.32
CA ARG A 376 -3.91 -21.54 -0.88
C ARG A 376 -2.79 -21.38 0.12
N VAL A 377 -2.77 -20.28 0.89
CA VAL A 377 -1.79 -20.10 1.97
C VAL A 377 -1.84 -21.27 2.96
N ARG A 378 -3.04 -21.72 3.38
CA ARG A 378 -3.19 -22.91 4.22
C ARG A 378 -2.78 -24.21 3.52
N SER A 379 -3.11 -24.37 2.25
CA SER A 379 -2.73 -25.56 1.46
C SER A 379 -1.20 -25.67 1.32
N LEU A 380 -0.53 -24.54 1.07
CA LEU A 380 0.92 -24.43 1.04
C LEU A 380 1.53 -24.70 2.42
N ASP A 381 1.06 -24.03 3.46
CA ASP A 381 1.49 -24.25 4.85
C ASP A 381 1.46 -25.74 5.21
N ARG A 382 0.35 -26.44 4.89
CA ARG A 382 0.19 -27.87 5.17
C ARG A 382 1.18 -28.75 4.40
N ARG A 383 1.47 -28.44 3.13
CA ARG A 383 2.47 -29.17 2.32
C ARG A 383 3.88 -28.98 2.87
N LEU A 384 4.29 -27.73 3.14
CA LEU A 384 5.60 -27.41 3.71
C LEU A 384 5.79 -28.08 5.08
N VAL A 385 4.74 -28.09 5.90
CA VAL A 385 4.72 -28.79 7.19
C VAL A 385 4.82 -30.31 7.04
N ALA A 386 4.10 -30.92 6.10
CA ALA A 386 4.17 -32.37 5.86
C ALA A 386 5.61 -32.80 5.52
N ALA A 387 6.25 -32.08 4.59
CA ALA A 387 7.65 -32.32 4.22
C ALA A 387 8.64 -32.16 5.40
N GLN A 388 8.34 -31.30 6.38
CA GLN A 388 9.16 -31.16 7.59
C GLN A 388 8.86 -32.24 8.66
N THR A 389 7.61 -32.70 8.76
CA THR A 389 7.19 -33.67 9.80
C THR A 389 7.61 -35.10 9.51
N GLU A 390 7.87 -35.46 8.24
CA GLU A 390 8.56 -36.71 7.89
C GLU A 390 9.99 -36.78 8.43
N VAL A 391 10.63 -35.62 8.70
CA VAL A 391 12.02 -35.52 9.18
C VAL A 391 12.10 -35.38 10.71
N ALA A 392 11.13 -34.70 11.33
CA ALA A 392 11.07 -34.52 12.78
C ALA A 392 9.62 -34.63 13.27
N GLY A 393 9.33 -35.62 14.11
CA GLY A 393 7.98 -35.92 14.62
C GLY A 393 7.38 -34.81 15.49
N ALA A 394 6.86 -33.76 14.84
CA ALA A 394 6.27 -32.62 15.50
C ALA A 394 4.85 -32.92 16.00
N GLY A 395 4.47 -32.27 17.10
CA GLY A 395 3.13 -32.35 17.67
C GLY A 395 2.05 -31.65 16.83
N PRO A 396 0.79 -31.63 17.32
CA PRO A 396 -0.30 -30.94 16.63
C PRO A 396 0.00 -29.45 16.46
N TRP A 397 -0.32 -28.93 15.28
CA TRP A 397 0.01 -27.56 14.89
C TRP A 397 -0.98 -26.54 15.48
N PRO A 398 -0.50 -25.36 15.90
CA PRO A 398 -1.40 -24.28 16.31
C PRO A 398 -2.21 -23.80 15.10
N ALA A 399 -3.53 -23.70 15.27
CA ALA A 399 -4.42 -23.19 14.24
C ALA A 399 -4.03 -21.77 13.79
N ARG A 400 -4.18 -21.47 12.50
CA ARG A 400 -3.78 -20.20 11.88
C ARG A 400 -4.99 -19.42 11.36
N VAL A 401 -4.82 -18.15 11.02
CA VAL A 401 -5.88 -17.30 10.42
C VAL A 401 -6.49 -17.95 9.17
N ALA A 402 -5.65 -18.62 8.37
CA ALA A 402 -6.04 -19.34 7.16
C ALA A 402 -6.86 -20.63 7.44
N ASP A 403 -6.88 -21.15 8.67
CA ASP A 403 -7.83 -22.19 9.08
C ASP A 403 -9.24 -21.66 9.29
N LEU A 404 -9.42 -20.35 9.47
CA LEU A 404 -10.72 -19.71 9.71
C LEU A 404 -11.31 -19.04 8.49
N TYR A 405 -10.48 -18.43 7.63
CA TYR A 405 -10.92 -17.61 6.52
C TYR A 405 -10.37 -18.15 5.19
N SER A 406 -11.15 -18.08 4.12
CA SER A 406 -10.79 -18.55 2.77
C SER A 406 -10.14 -17.46 1.94
N ARG A 407 -10.53 -16.20 2.14
CA ARG A 407 -10.11 -15.07 1.31
C ARG A 407 -10.11 -13.77 2.12
N LEU A 408 -9.10 -12.95 1.93
CA LEU A 408 -9.14 -11.52 2.27
C LEU A 408 -9.08 -10.74 0.95
N GLU A 409 -9.97 -9.77 0.80
CA GLU A 409 -9.99 -8.85 -0.33
C GLU A 409 -10.20 -7.43 0.17
N LEU A 410 -9.39 -6.49 -0.31
CA LEU A 410 -9.50 -5.06 -0.06
C LEU A 410 -9.47 -4.33 -1.42
N ARG A 411 -10.32 -3.32 -1.62
CA ARG A 411 -10.35 -2.50 -2.83
C ARG A 411 -10.43 -1.02 -2.48
N GLY A 412 -9.83 -0.20 -3.32
CA GLY A 412 -9.85 1.25 -3.23
C GLY A 412 -9.99 1.90 -4.61
N ALA A 413 -10.85 2.89 -4.71
CA ALA A 413 -11.01 3.77 -5.88
C ALA A 413 -11.18 5.21 -5.42
N THR A 414 -10.68 6.19 -6.18
CA THR A 414 -10.86 7.60 -5.86
C THR A 414 -12.12 8.14 -6.52
N ALA A 415 -13.02 8.71 -5.70
CA ALA A 415 -14.28 9.31 -6.13
C ALA A 415 -14.08 10.69 -6.78
N GLU A 416 -15.13 11.21 -7.43
CA GLU A 416 -15.12 12.51 -8.10
C GLU A 416 -14.74 13.69 -7.19
N ASP A 417 -14.98 13.57 -5.88
CA ASP A 417 -14.64 14.59 -4.88
C ASP A 417 -13.23 14.45 -4.28
N GLY A 418 -12.43 13.50 -4.78
CA GLY A 418 -11.03 13.31 -4.43
C GLY A 418 -10.76 12.45 -3.19
N ALA A 419 -11.80 12.00 -2.49
CA ALA A 419 -11.64 11.00 -1.43
C ALA A 419 -11.65 9.58 -2.00
N ILE A 420 -11.13 8.64 -1.21
CA ILE A 420 -10.98 7.24 -1.60
C ILE A 420 -12.12 6.43 -1.01
N GLU A 421 -12.94 5.82 -1.87
CA GLU A 421 -13.90 4.80 -1.45
C GLU A 421 -13.17 3.49 -1.21
N LEU A 422 -13.44 2.88 -0.05
CA LEU A 422 -12.85 1.64 0.40
C LEU A 422 -13.93 0.57 0.50
N SER A 423 -13.61 -0.63 0.05
CA SER A 423 -14.41 -1.82 0.36
C SER A 423 -13.49 -2.99 0.73
N GLY A 424 -14.00 -3.93 1.50
CA GLY A 424 -13.23 -5.09 1.88
C GLY A 424 -14.10 -6.24 2.38
N ARG A 425 -13.55 -7.44 2.28
CA ARG A 425 -14.20 -8.68 2.66
C ARG A 425 -13.18 -9.66 3.21
N LEU A 426 -13.47 -10.21 4.39
CA LEU A 426 -12.78 -11.35 4.98
C LEU A 426 -13.78 -12.51 5.03
N GLU A 427 -13.62 -13.46 4.12
CA GLU A 427 -14.56 -14.55 3.92
C GLU A 427 -14.35 -15.64 4.95
N ALA A 428 -15.35 -15.82 5.82
CA ALA A 428 -15.43 -17.00 6.69
C ALA A 428 -15.53 -18.27 5.85
N ARG A 429 -14.74 -19.28 6.21
CA ARG A 429 -14.91 -20.63 5.67
C ARG A 429 -16.25 -21.23 6.16
N PRO A 430 -16.94 -22.05 5.35
CA PRO A 430 -18.06 -22.86 5.83
C PRO A 430 -17.61 -23.84 6.93
#